data_AF-A0AAD1VQX7-F1
#
_entry.id   AF-A0AAD1VQX7-F1
#
_cell.length_a   1.000
_cell.length_b   1.000
_cell.length_c   1.000
_cell.angle_alpha   90.00
_cell.angle_beta   90.00
_cell.angle_gamma   90.00
#
_symmetry.space_group_name_H-M   'P 1'
#
loop_
_entity.id
_entity.type
_entity.pdbx_description
1 polymer ?
#
loop_
_entity_poly.entity_id
_entity_poly.type
_entity_poly.pdbx_seq_one_letter_code
_entity_poly.pdbx_strand_id
1 'polypeptide(L)'
;MTKDSQRALLWTKQLFYNKSNKADSLLAHKLCQKTQAKNIDKIKSPRGTTYTTPDRIASVFAAYFTELYNHRSETRQNPNHPIDPQAIESYLGDIPLPALSEEMRAQLTTPITTDEIALTIKSIKPHKCPGPDGFTDQYYKSFSDALLPHHASLYNSLLQGDALPEDML
;
A
#
# COMPACT_ATOMS: atom_id res chain seq x y z
N MET A 1 32.12 15.94 18.29
CA MET A 1 32.51 15.45 16.96
C MET A 1 32.20 16.53 15.93
N THR A 2 33.18 16.96 15.15
CA THR A 2 33.05 17.98 14.08
C THR A 2 32.29 17.41 12.87
N LYS A 3 31.56 18.23 12.10
CA LYS A 3 30.81 17.77 10.90
C LYS A 3 31.69 16.97 9.92
N ASP A 4 32.96 17.32 9.83
CA ASP A 4 33.93 16.64 8.97
C ASP A 4 34.29 15.24 9.46
N SER A 5 34.38 15.05 10.79
CA SER A 5 34.61 13.73 11.40
C SER A 5 33.44 12.77 11.17
N GLN A 6 32.20 13.28 11.14
CA GLN A 6 31.01 12.48 10.83
C GLN A 6 30.96 12.07 9.36
N ARG A 7 31.29 12.99 8.44
CA ARG A 7 31.37 12.71 7.00
C ARG A 7 32.44 11.67 6.68
N ALA A 8 33.63 11.79 7.28
CA ALA A 8 34.71 10.82 7.11
C ALA A 8 34.32 9.41 7.58
N LEU A 9 33.60 9.31 8.71
CA LEU A 9 33.10 8.04 9.24
C LEU A 9 32.05 7.41 8.31
N LEU A 10 31.08 8.19 7.81
CA LEU A 10 30.06 7.73 6.86
C LEU A 10 30.69 7.25 5.55
N TRP A 11 31.66 8.01 5.02
CA TRP A 11 32.39 7.65 3.80
C TRP A 11 33.15 6.33 3.95
N THR A 12 33.82 6.13 5.09
CA THR A 12 34.56 4.90 5.39
C THR A 12 33.62 3.69 5.45
N LYS A 13 32.45 3.83 6.08
CA LYS A 13 31.43 2.77 6.11
C LYS A 13 30.89 2.45 4.71
N GLN A 14 30.63 3.46 3.89
CA GLN A 14 30.15 3.25 2.52
C GLN A 14 31.20 2.57 1.63
N LEU A 15 32.47 2.96 1.76
CA LEU A 15 33.58 2.29 1.05
C LEU A 15 33.73 0.83 1.45
N PHE A 16 33.56 0.51 2.73
CA PHE A 16 33.59 -0.88 3.22
C PHE A 16 32.52 -1.73 2.54
N TYR A 17 31.27 -1.27 2.48
CA TYR A 17 30.19 -2.00 1.80
C TYR A 17 30.42 -2.16 0.28
N ASN A 18 30.94 -1.13 -0.38
CA ASN A 18 31.20 -1.18 -1.82
C ASN A 18 32.38 -2.10 -2.20
N LYS A 19 33.37 -2.28 -1.31
CA LYS A 19 34.58 -3.09 -1.55
C LYS A 19 34.58 -4.47 -0.86
N SER A 20 33.51 -4.84 -0.17
CA SER A 20 33.36 -6.14 0.50
C SER A 20 33.01 -7.26 -0.50
N ASN A 21 32.54 -8.41 0.00
CA ASN A 21 32.13 -9.56 -0.79
C ASN A 21 31.01 -9.22 -1.81
N LYS A 22 30.73 -10.16 -2.72
CA LYS A 22 29.73 -9.99 -3.79
C LYS A 22 28.32 -9.69 -3.26
N ALA A 23 27.92 -10.27 -2.12
CA ALA A 23 26.60 -10.07 -1.53
C ALA A 23 26.45 -8.64 -0.97
N ASP A 24 27.46 -8.15 -0.24
CA ASP A 24 27.51 -6.81 0.32
C ASP A 24 27.58 -5.74 -0.77
N SER A 25 28.36 -5.98 -1.83
CA SER A 25 28.44 -5.09 -3.00
C SER A 25 27.09 -4.99 -3.73
N LEU A 26 26.39 -6.12 -3.91
CA LEU A 26 25.05 -6.14 -4.50
C LEU A 26 24.02 -5.41 -3.62
N LEU A 27 24.11 -5.56 -2.30
CA LEU A 27 23.28 -4.83 -1.35
C LEU A 27 23.55 -3.32 -1.42
N ALA A 28 24.81 -2.92 -1.43
CA ALA A 28 25.22 -1.52 -1.53
C ALA A 28 24.70 -0.88 -2.82
N HIS A 29 24.83 -1.58 -3.95
CA HIS A 29 24.29 -1.13 -5.24
C HIS A 29 22.76 -0.98 -5.21
N LYS A 30 22.03 -1.95 -4.65
CA LYS A 30 20.58 -1.85 -4.47
C LYS A 30 20.19 -0.67 -3.56
N LEU A 31 20.94 -0.43 -2.49
CA LEU A 31 20.72 0.70 -1.57
C LEU A 31 20.99 2.05 -2.24
N CYS A 32 22.04 2.16 -3.05
CA CYS A 32 22.32 3.34 -3.86
C CYS A 32 21.20 3.62 -4.86
N GLN A 33 20.74 2.62 -5.61
CA GLN A 33 19.61 2.77 -6.54
C GLN A 33 18.33 3.19 -5.81
N LYS A 34 18.02 2.56 -4.68
CA LYS A 34 16.83 2.90 -3.87
C LYS A 34 16.91 4.31 -3.29
N THR A 35 18.10 4.77 -2.92
CA THR A 35 18.33 6.14 -2.43
C THR A 35 18.21 7.15 -3.57
N GLN A 36 18.80 6.86 -4.73
CA GLN A 36 18.75 7.73 -5.91
C GLN A 36 17.32 7.87 -6.45
N ALA A 37 16.55 6.78 -6.49
CA ALA A 37 15.14 6.79 -6.90
C ALA A 37 14.25 7.66 -5.98
N LYS A 38 14.68 7.89 -4.73
CA LYS A 38 13.99 8.76 -3.77
C LYS A 38 14.47 10.21 -3.82
N ASN A 39 15.58 10.48 -4.52
CA ASN A 39 16.11 11.83 -4.61
C ASN A 39 15.30 12.64 -5.63
N ILE A 40 14.89 13.83 -5.23
CA ILE A 40 14.13 14.73 -6.10
C ILE A 40 15.09 15.78 -6.61
N ASP A 41 15.60 15.58 -7.82
CA ASP A 41 16.61 16.48 -8.42
C ASP A 41 15.99 17.78 -8.96
N LYS A 42 14.73 17.74 -9.39
CA LYS A 42 14.03 18.88 -10.00
C LYS A 42 12.53 18.85 -9.65
N ILE A 43 11.92 20.02 -9.49
CA ILE A 43 10.47 20.18 -9.32
C ILE A 43 9.92 21.25 -10.26
N LYS A 44 8.71 21.05 -10.77
CA LYS A 44 7.96 22.04 -11.53
C LYS A 44 6.92 22.70 -10.64
N SER A 45 6.94 24.03 -10.56
CA SER A 45 5.94 24.82 -9.83
C SER A 45 4.61 24.89 -10.61
N PRO A 46 3.47 25.14 -9.94
CA PRO A 46 2.18 25.39 -10.61
C PRO A 46 2.23 26.49 -11.68
N ARG A 47 3.14 27.47 -11.53
CA ARG A 47 3.38 28.55 -12.52
C ARG A 47 4.22 28.11 -13.74
N GLY A 48 4.58 26.82 -13.82
CA GLY A 48 5.32 26.24 -14.94
C GLY A 48 6.85 26.32 -14.85
N THR A 49 7.41 27.03 -13.88
CA THR A 49 8.87 27.18 -13.68
C THR A 49 9.48 25.95 -13.01
N THR A 50 10.64 25.49 -13.50
CA THR A 50 11.39 24.34 -12.95
C THR A 50 12.51 24.80 -12.03
N TYR A 51 12.60 24.23 -10.83
CA TYR A 51 13.66 24.48 -9.85
C TYR A 51 14.51 23.22 -9.65
N THR A 52 15.84 23.41 -9.51
CA THR A 52 16.83 22.33 -9.28
C THR A 52 17.54 22.48 -7.92
N THR A 53 17.42 23.64 -7.26
CA THR A 53 18.08 23.92 -5.97
C THR A 53 17.30 23.28 -4.82
N PRO A 54 17.94 22.58 -3.87
CA PRO A 54 17.26 21.86 -2.79
C PRO A 54 16.37 22.78 -1.93
N ASP A 55 16.83 23.98 -1.59
CA ASP A 55 16.04 24.93 -0.78
C ASP A 55 14.78 25.41 -1.52
N ARG A 56 14.88 25.61 -2.84
CA ARG A 56 13.74 25.96 -3.69
C ARG A 56 12.78 24.79 -3.83
N ILE A 57 13.30 23.58 -3.98
CA ILE A 57 12.47 22.36 -4.02
C ILE A 57 11.68 22.22 -2.72
N ALA A 58 12.35 22.33 -1.58
CA ALA A 58 11.70 22.28 -0.26
C ALA A 58 10.65 23.38 -0.08
N SER A 59 10.94 24.62 -0.50
CA SER A 59 9.99 25.74 -0.44
C SER A 59 8.76 25.53 -1.33
N VAL A 60 8.94 25.00 -2.54
CA VAL A 60 7.82 24.69 -3.44
C VAL A 60 6.96 23.56 -2.88
N PHE A 61 7.57 22.52 -2.30
CA PHE A 61 6.85 21.46 -1.59
C PHE A 61 6.04 22.01 -0.42
N ALA A 62 6.68 22.80 0.44
CA ALA A 62 6.02 23.41 1.59
C ALA A 62 4.86 24.30 1.14
N ALA A 63 5.05 25.16 0.15
CA ALA A 63 4.00 26.04 -0.39
C ALA A 63 2.82 25.23 -0.96
N TYR A 64 3.09 24.22 -1.78
CA TYR A 64 2.04 23.37 -2.38
C TYR A 64 1.22 22.63 -1.33
N PHE A 65 1.86 21.96 -0.36
CA PHE A 65 1.13 21.23 0.66
C PHE A 65 0.43 22.16 1.66
N THR A 66 1.04 23.32 1.95
CA THR A 66 0.38 24.38 2.74
C THR A 66 -0.90 24.82 2.05
N GLU A 67 -0.83 25.11 0.75
CA GLU A 67 -2.02 25.42 -0.05
C GLU A 67 -3.00 24.25 -0.06
N LEU A 68 -2.58 23.02 -0.35
CA LEU A 68 -3.45 21.84 -0.40
C LEU A 68 -4.21 21.61 0.93
N TYR A 69 -3.52 21.73 2.06
CA TYR A 69 -4.14 21.54 3.37
C TYR A 69 -4.95 22.76 3.84
N ASN A 70 -4.61 23.96 3.37
CA ASN A 70 -5.36 25.19 3.65
C ASN A 70 -6.56 25.38 2.70
N HIS A 71 -6.52 24.79 1.50
CA HIS A 71 -7.60 24.75 0.51
C HIS A 71 -8.73 23.79 0.95
N ARG A 72 -8.63 23.25 2.17
CA ARG A 72 -9.71 22.60 2.90
C ARG A 72 -10.69 23.64 3.45
N SER A 73 -11.33 24.30 2.48
CA SER A 73 -12.58 25.08 2.51
C SER A 73 -12.78 26.15 3.57
N GLU A 74 -13.45 27.21 3.13
CA GLU A 74 -14.20 28.17 3.96
C GLU A 74 -15.19 27.46 4.94
N THR A 75 -15.38 26.14 4.83
CA THR A 75 -16.18 25.28 5.73
C THR A 75 -15.46 24.89 7.03
N ARG A 76 -14.16 25.18 7.20
CA ARG A 76 -13.43 24.96 8.48
C ARG A 76 -13.16 26.26 9.23
N GLN A 77 -14.18 27.06 9.51
CA GLN A 77 -14.02 28.13 10.52
C GLN A 77 -13.90 27.59 11.96
N ASN A 78 -14.01 26.26 12.19
CA ASN A 78 -13.84 25.70 13.52
C ASN A 78 -13.30 24.25 13.48
N PRO A 79 -12.21 23.91 14.19
CA PRO A 79 -11.66 22.54 14.26
C PRO A 79 -12.62 21.50 14.89
N ASN A 80 -13.74 21.94 15.50
CA ASN A 80 -14.79 21.09 16.07
C ASN A 80 -16.09 21.06 15.24
N HIS A 81 -16.11 21.59 14.01
CA HIS A 81 -17.32 21.53 13.18
C HIS A 81 -17.50 20.11 12.60
N PRO A 82 -18.66 19.46 12.79
CA PRO A 82 -18.97 18.19 12.13
C PRO A 82 -18.79 18.33 10.63
N ILE A 83 -18.15 17.35 9.99
CA ILE A 83 -18.08 17.32 8.53
C ILE A 83 -19.51 17.21 8.03
N ASP A 84 -19.97 18.19 7.25
CA ASP A 84 -21.32 18.18 6.69
C ASP A 84 -21.47 16.99 5.73
N PRO A 85 -22.37 16.03 5.99
CA PRO A 85 -22.61 14.89 5.11
C PRO A 85 -22.95 15.31 3.67
N GLN A 86 -23.61 16.45 3.49
CA GLN A 86 -24.00 16.96 2.17
C GLN A 86 -22.79 17.40 1.33
N ALA A 87 -21.77 17.98 1.98
CA ALA A 87 -20.53 18.37 1.29
C ALA A 87 -19.74 17.14 0.80
N ILE A 88 -19.78 16.03 1.55
CA ILE A 88 -19.18 14.76 1.13
C ILE A 88 -19.96 14.19 -0.06
N GLU A 89 -21.30 14.16 0.03
CA GLU A 89 -22.16 13.59 -1.02
C GLU A 89 -22.02 14.36 -2.34
N SER A 90 -22.00 15.70 -2.30
CA SER A 90 -21.75 16.52 -3.51
C SER A 90 -20.38 16.23 -4.12
N TYR A 91 -19.32 16.16 -3.30
CA TYR A 91 -17.97 15.89 -3.80
C TYR A 91 -17.84 14.49 -4.41
N LEU A 92 -18.44 13.48 -3.78
CA LEU A 92 -18.44 12.11 -4.29
C LEU A 92 -19.34 11.96 -5.52
N GLY A 93 -20.41 12.74 -5.62
CA GLY A 93 -21.32 12.77 -6.78
C GLY A 93 -20.67 13.36 -8.04
N ASP A 94 -19.76 14.33 -7.87
CA ASP A 94 -19.00 14.92 -8.98
C ASP A 94 -17.94 13.94 -9.55
N ILE A 95 -17.54 12.93 -8.77
CA ILE A 95 -16.56 11.93 -9.21
C ILE A 95 -17.31 10.83 -9.97
N PRO A 96 -16.94 10.53 -11.24
CA PRO A 96 -17.52 9.41 -11.97
C PRO A 96 -17.00 8.10 -11.38
N LEU A 97 -17.65 7.63 -10.32
CA LEU A 97 -17.37 6.33 -9.72
C LEU A 97 -18.02 5.23 -10.59
N PRO A 98 -17.29 4.16 -10.95
CA PRO A 98 -17.90 3.04 -11.66
C PRO A 98 -18.95 2.38 -10.75
N ALA A 99 -20.22 2.48 -11.13
CA ALA A 99 -21.29 1.75 -10.48
C ALA A 99 -21.31 0.30 -10.99
N LEU A 100 -21.46 -0.66 -10.08
CA LEU A 100 -21.67 -2.05 -10.45
C LEU A 100 -23.03 -2.20 -11.13
N SER A 101 -23.08 -2.92 -12.26
CA SER A 101 -24.36 -3.30 -12.87
C SER A 101 -25.10 -4.26 -11.94
N GLU A 102 -26.42 -4.35 -12.08
CA GLU A 102 -27.24 -5.27 -11.29
C GLU A 102 -26.79 -6.72 -11.48
N GLU A 103 -26.31 -7.07 -12.68
CA GLU A 103 -25.77 -8.39 -13.00
C GLU A 103 -24.50 -8.68 -12.20
N MET A 104 -23.57 -7.73 -12.12
CA MET A 104 -22.34 -7.88 -11.33
C MET A 104 -22.65 -7.99 -9.84
N ARG A 105 -23.65 -7.25 -9.35
CA ARG A 105 -24.09 -7.34 -7.94
C ARG A 105 -24.68 -8.71 -7.63
N ALA A 106 -25.52 -9.24 -8.52
CA ALA A 106 -26.07 -10.57 -8.39
C ALA A 106 -24.95 -11.63 -8.37
N GLN A 107 -23.97 -11.52 -9.27
CA GLN A 107 -22.80 -12.41 -9.31
C GLN A 107 -21.95 -12.36 -8.02
N LEU A 108 -21.78 -11.19 -7.41
CA LEU A 108 -21.03 -11.07 -6.14
C LEU A 108 -21.76 -11.71 -4.95
N THR A 109 -23.07 -11.94 -5.07
CA THR A 109 -23.91 -12.52 -4.02
C THR A 109 -24.17 -14.02 -4.25
N THR A 110 -23.69 -14.60 -5.37
CA THR A 110 -23.83 -16.04 -5.60
C THR A 110 -23.00 -16.85 -4.61
N PRO A 111 -23.44 -18.07 -4.24
CA PRO A 111 -22.67 -18.94 -3.37
C PRO A 111 -21.31 -19.27 -3.99
N ILE A 112 -20.28 -19.27 -3.14
CA ILE A 112 -18.90 -19.58 -3.52
C ILE A 112 -18.77 -21.07 -3.80
N THR A 113 -18.18 -21.40 -4.95
CA THR A 113 -18.00 -22.77 -5.42
C THR A 113 -16.65 -23.35 -5.02
N THR A 114 -16.56 -24.68 -4.95
CA THR A 114 -15.28 -25.37 -4.70
C THR A 114 -14.26 -25.11 -5.82
N ASP A 115 -14.71 -24.94 -7.05
CA ASP A 115 -13.82 -24.69 -8.19
C ASP A 115 -13.13 -23.32 -8.09
N GLU A 116 -13.85 -22.28 -7.66
CA GLU A 116 -13.28 -20.96 -7.40
C GLU A 116 -12.20 -21.01 -6.31
N ILE A 117 -12.46 -21.76 -5.24
CA ILE A 117 -11.50 -21.95 -4.14
C ILE A 117 -10.27 -22.74 -4.65
N ALA A 118 -10.48 -23.78 -5.46
CA ALA A 118 -9.39 -24.57 -6.02
C ALA A 118 -8.49 -23.74 -6.95
N LEU A 119 -9.08 -22.90 -7.80
CA LEU A 119 -8.34 -21.96 -8.64
C LEU A 119 -7.57 -20.94 -7.80
N THR A 120 -8.20 -20.44 -6.73
CA THR A 120 -7.56 -19.50 -5.80
C THR A 120 -6.34 -20.12 -5.14
N ILE A 121 -6.44 -21.34 -4.60
CA ILE A 121 -5.33 -22.07 -3.98
C ILE A 121 -4.18 -22.30 -4.99
N LYS A 122 -4.51 -22.67 -6.23
CA LYS A 122 -3.52 -22.85 -7.31
C LYS A 122 -2.79 -21.55 -7.64
N SER A 123 -3.48 -20.41 -7.58
CA SER A 123 -2.91 -19.09 -7.88
C SER A 123 -1.97 -18.53 -6.79
N ILE A 124 -1.93 -19.15 -5.60
CA ILE A 124 -1.08 -18.69 -4.50
C ILE A 124 0.39 -18.71 -4.92
N LYS A 125 1.05 -17.56 -4.82
CA LYS A 125 2.47 -17.41 -5.14
C LYS A 125 3.32 -18.25 -4.19
N PRO A 126 4.30 -19.02 -4.70
CA PRO A 126 5.13 -19.86 -3.85
C PRO A 126 6.11 -19.07 -2.98
N HIS A 127 6.56 -19.69 -1.88
CA HIS A 127 7.59 -19.18 -0.97
C HIS A 127 7.19 -17.86 -0.29
N LYS A 128 5.91 -17.73 0.03
CA LYS A 128 5.41 -16.66 0.88
C LYS A 128 5.60 -17.03 2.34
N CYS A 129 5.82 -16.01 3.17
CA CYS A 129 5.80 -16.19 4.63
C CYS A 129 4.41 -16.66 5.04
N PRO A 130 4.30 -17.63 5.97
CA PRO A 130 3.01 -18.03 6.53
C PRO A 130 2.30 -16.84 7.19
N GLY A 131 0.97 -16.89 7.21
CA GLY A 131 0.14 -15.89 7.88
C GLY A 131 0.07 -16.12 9.40
N PRO A 132 -0.89 -15.48 10.09
CA PRO A 132 -1.12 -15.70 11.52
C PRO A 132 -1.55 -17.15 11.85
N ASP A 133 -2.05 -17.86 10.85
CA ASP A 133 -2.38 -19.29 10.86
C ASP A 133 -1.16 -20.22 10.86
N GLY A 134 0.03 -19.72 10.49
CA GLY A 134 1.27 -20.50 10.47
C GLY A 134 1.43 -21.44 9.27
N PHE A 135 0.43 -21.56 8.39
CA PHE A 135 0.50 -22.43 7.22
C PHE A 135 1.11 -21.73 6.00
N THR A 136 1.89 -22.47 5.21
CA THR A 136 2.54 -21.97 3.99
C THR A 136 1.70 -22.29 2.75
N ASP A 137 2.07 -21.72 1.60
CA ASP A 137 1.38 -22.01 0.34
C ASP A 137 1.41 -23.51 -0.04
N GLN A 138 2.45 -24.23 0.39
CA GLN A 138 2.57 -25.67 0.18
C GLN A 138 1.51 -26.47 0.93
N TYR A 139 1.14 -26.03 2.14
CA TYR A 139 0.07 -26.67 2.91
C TYR A 139 -1.25 -26.59 2.15
N TYR A 140 -1.65 -25.38 1.74
CA TYR A 140 -2.88 -25.16 1.01
C TYR A 140 -2.95 -25.94 -0.32
N LYS A 141 -1.84 -26.02 -1.05
CA LYS A 141 -1.76 -26.78 -2.30
C LYS A 141 -1.75 -28.30 -2.10
N SER A 142 -1.14 -28.79 -1.02
CA SER A 142 -1.04 -30.24 -0.76
C SER A 142 -2.34 -30.80 -0.19
N PHE A 143 -3.06 -30.02 0.60
CA PHE A 143 -4.30 -30.42 1.26
C PHE A 143 -5.54 -29.81 0.62
N SER A 144 -5.46 -29.30 -0.61
CA SER A 144 -6.56 -28.61 -1.28
C SER A 144 -7.85 -29.42 -1.23
N ASP A 145 -7.78 -30.70 -1.60
CA ASP A 145 -8.96 -31.55 -1.78
C ASP A 145 -9.70 -31.80 -0.46
N ALA A 146 -8.96 -31.86 0.64
CA ALA A 146 -9.54 -31.99 1.98
C ALA A 146 -10.12 -30.66 2.48
N LEU A 147 -9.51 -29.52 2.13
CA LEU A 147 -9.93 -28.19 2.60
C LEU A 147 -11.13 -27.61 1.83
N LEU A 148 -11.26 -27.94 0.54
CA LEU A 148 -12.31 -27.42 -0.34
C LEU A 148 -13.73 -27.46 0.25
N PRO A 149 -14.26 -28.61 0.72
CA PRO A 149 -15.62 -28.67 1.24
C PRO A 149 -15.80 -27.85 2.52
N HIS A 150 -14.80 -27.83 3.39
CA HIS A 150 -14.84 -27.06 4.64
C HIS A 150 -14.80 -25.55 4.39
N HIS A 151 -13.93 -25.10 3.49
CA HIS A 151 -13.84 -23.69 3.09
C HIS A 151 -15.11 -23.23 2.39
N ALA A 152 -15.65 -24.04 1.46
CA ALA A 152 -16.90 -23.70 0.77
C ALA A 152 -18.07 -23.56 1.75
N SER A 153 -18.21 -24.50 2.71
CA SER A 153 -19.25 -24.42 3.73
C SER A 153 -19.09 -23.17 4.60
N LEU A 154 -17.87 -22.90 5.10
CA LEU A 154 -17.58 -21.77 5.96
C LEU A 154 -17.87 -20.43 5.26
N TYR A 155 -17.33 -20.24 4.05
CA TYR A 155 -17.49 -18.97 3.33
C TYR A 155 -18.94 -18.70 2.93
N ASN A 156 -19.69 -19.74 2.56
CA ASN A 156 -21.11 -19.58 2.27
C ASN A 156 -21.93 -19.24 3.52
N SER A 157 -21.62 -19.84 4.68
CA SER A 157 -22.23 -19.43 5.96
C SER A 157 -21.96 -17.96 6.28
N LEU A 158 -20.71 -17.51 6.13
CA LEU A 158 -20.35 -16.10 6.34
C LEU A 158 -21.06 -15.16 5.35
N LEU A 159 -21.23 -15.59 4.09
CA LEU A 159 -21.96 -14.83 3.07
C LEU A 159 -23.44 -14.66 3.43
N GLN A 160 -24.04 -15.63 4.13
CA GLN A 160 -25.41 -15.55 4.64
C GLN A 160 -25.54 -14.71 5.92
N GLY A 161 -24.43 -14.25 6.50
CA GLY A 161 -24.40 -13.42 7.71
C GLY A 161 -24.25 -14.19 9.01
N ASP A 162 -23.83 -15.46 8.96
CA ASP A 162 -23.50 -16.22 10.16
C ASP A 162 -22.27 -15.62 10.88
N ALA A 163 -22.21 -15.76 12.20
CA ALA A 163 -21.05 -15.33 12.98
C ALA A 163 -19.83 -16.22 12.68
N LEU A 164 -18.63 -15.62 12.75
CA LEU A 164 -17.39 -16.38 12.70
C LEU A 164 -17.32 -17.34 13.90
N PRO A 165 -16.79 -18.57 13.71
CA PRO A 165 -16.50 -19.46 14.82
C PRO A 165 -15.63 -18.77 15.87
N GLU A 166 -15.88 -19.02 17.15
CA GLU A 166 -15.13 -18.38 18.26
C GLU A 166 -13.62 -18.64 18.17
N ASP A 167 -13.21 -19.80 17.65
CA ASP A 167 -11.80 -20.18 17.46
C ASP A 167 -11.07 -19.34 16.38
N MET A 168 -11.81 -18.57 15.58
CA MET A 168 -11.27 -17.70 14.52
C MET A 168 -11.20 -16.22 14.89
N LEU A 169 -11.65 -15.83 16.09
CA LEU A 169 -11.62 -14.46 16.62
C LEU A 169 -10.41 -14.23 17.53
#